data_AF-A0A821MD07-F1
#
_entry.id   AF-A0A821MD07-F1
#
_cell.length_a   1.000
_cell.length_b   1.000
_cell.length_c   1.000
_cell.angle_alpha   90.00
_cell.angle_beta   90.00
_cell.angle_gamma   90.00
#
_symmetry.space_group_name_H-M   'P 1'
#
loop_
_entity.id
_entity.type
_entity.pdbx_description
1 polymer ?
#
loop_
_entity_poly.entity_id
_entity_poly.type
_entity_poly.pdbx_seq_one_letter_code
_entity_poly.pdbx_strand_id
1 'polypeptide(L)'
;GGVPNSNNINLTGSGMNSYGFQGCLSSFIVDGHLLDYQTALVLHGKVNMNACSDLNKLCYDFTCTHSGTCITNDNDGPKCDCIETAYIGERCDRIPDGFHFGKHNAIGALEYAMTQARQTEHDTIVFGLQTYSTSAQLFRLESDLD
;
A
#
# COMPACT_ATOMS: atom_id res chain seq x y z
N GLY A 1 7.72 -16.57 2.52
CA GLY A 1 8.52 -17.36 3.47
C GLY A 1 8.46 -16.68 4.82
N GLY A 2 8.23 -17.40 5.90
CA GLY A 2 8.03 -16.79 7.21
C GLY A 2 7.55 -17.83 8.19
N VAL A 3 7.29 -17.43 9.43
CA VAL A 3 6.80 -18.33 10.46
C VAL A 3 5.30 -18.08 10.67
N PRO A 4 4.45 -19.13 10.76
CA PRO A 4 3.04 -18.97 11.09
C PRO A 4 2.86 -18.18 12.40
N ASN A 5 1.80 -17.37 12.49
CA ASN A 5 1.44 -16.54 13.66
C ASN A 5 0.99 -17.37 14.88
N SER A 6 1.82 -18.32 15.30
CA SER A 6 1.70 -19.06 16.54
C SER A 6 2.95 -18.73 17.36
N ASN A 7 2.78 -17.81 18.30
CA ASN A 7 3.77 -17.23 19.21
C ASN A 7 4.56 -16.07 18.62
N ASN A 8 4.60 -14.97 19.37
CA ASN A 8 5.44 -13.78 19.16
C ASN A 8 6.92 -14.19 19.02
N ILE A 9 7.36 -14.53 17.81
CA ILE A 9 8.78 -14.66 17.52
C ILE A 9 9.30 -13.24 17.34
N ASN A 10 9.98 -12.77 18.39
CA ASN A 10 10.71 -11.53 18.35
C ASN A 10 11.90 -11.72 17.40
N LEU A 11 11.73 -11.40 16.11
CA LEU A 11 12.79 -11.40 15.13
C LEU A 11 13.73 -10.22 15.45
N THR A 12 14.59 -10.38 16.43
CA THR A 12 15.57 -9.38 16.85
C THR A 12 16.73 -9.35 15.84
N GLY A 13 16.47 -8.73 14.69
CA GLY A 13 17.48 -8.40 13.69
C GLY A 13 17.11 -7.06 13.07
N SER A 14 17.88 -6.02 13.37
CA SER A 14 17.71 -4.69 12.79
C SER A 14 17.79 -4.77 11.26
N GLY A 15 16.63 -4.77 10.60
CA GLY A 15 16.50 -4.82 9.14
C GLY A 15 15.55 -5.89 8.57
N MET A 16 14.98 -6.79 9.39
CA MET A 16 13.99 -7.75 8.88
C MET A 16 12.58 -7.13 8.88
N ASN A 17 11.90 -7.13 7.73
CA ASN A 17 10.50 -6.72 7.67
C ASN A 17 9.64 -7.71 8.50
N SER A 18 8.59 -7.21 9.15
CA SER A 18 7.66 -8.00 9.98
C SER A 18 6.72 -8.93 9.18
N TYR A 19 6.91 -9.01 7.87
CA TYR A 19 6.01 -9.64 6.89
C TYR A 19 6.62 -10.89 6.23
N GLY A 20 7.87 -11.24 6.55
CA GLY A 20 8.56 -12.41 6.01
C GLY A 20 9.16 -12.19 4.61
N PHE A 21 9.79 -13.23 4.08
CA PHE A 21 10.37 -13.30 2.73
C PHE A 21 9.28 -13.28 1.65
N GLN A 22 9.41 -12.36 0.70
CA GLN A 22 8.62 -12.30 -0.53
C GLN A 22 9.54 -12.55 -1.73
N GLY A 23 9.29 -13.62 -2.47
CA GLY A 23 10.13 -14.06 -3.58
C GLY A 23 9.92 -15.54 -3.84
N CYS A 24 10.73 -16.13 -4.72
CA CYS A 24 10.71 -17.57 -4.95
C CYS A 24 11.93 -18.25 -4.35
N LEU A 25 11.71 -19.43 -3.79
CA LEU A 25 12.76 -20.34 -3.34
C LEU A 25 12.69 -21.58 -4.23
N SER A 26 13.82 -21.98 -4.79
CA SER A 26 13.97 -23.21 -5.55
C SER A 26 15.05 -24.09 -4.94
N SER A 27 15.05 -25.38 -5.28
CA SER A 27 16.09 -26.34 -4.88
C SER A 27 16.27 -26.47 -3.36
N PHE A 28 15.20 -26.81 -2.65
CA PHE A 28 15.25 -27.00 -1.19
C PHE A 28 15.98 -28.31 -0.85
N ILE A 29 17.22 -28.21 -0.37
CA ILE A 29 18.06 -29.36 -0.01
C ILE A 29 18.25 -29.35 1.51
N VAL A 30 17.94 -30.47 2.17
CA VAL A 30 18.14 -30.67 3.61
C VAL A 30 18.94 -31.96 3.79
N ASP A 31 20.05 -31.87 4.53
CA ASP A 31 20.98 -32.98 4.76
C ASP A 31 21.46 -33.68 3.46
N GLY A 32 21.65 -32.90 2.39
CA GLY A 32 22.09 -33.41 1.09
C GLY A 32 20.99 -34.06 0.24
N HIS A 33 19.76 -34.14 0.75
CA HIS A 33 18.61 -34.65 0.02
C HIS A 33 17.76 -33.50 -0.53
N LEU A 34 17.50 -33.53 -1.84
CA LEU A 34 16.51 -32.65 -2.45
C LEU A 34 15.12 -33.01 -1.93
N LEU A 35 14.45 -32.06 -1.32
CA LEU A 35 13.15 -32.23 -0.71
C LEU A 35 12.07 -32.09 -1.78
N ASP A 36 11.18 -33.09 -1.89
CA ASP A 36 9.98 -32.97 -2.72
C ASP A 36 8.95 -32.08 -2.02
N TYR A 37 8.87 -30.82 -2.45
CA TYR A 37 8.03 -29.81 -1.82
C TYR A 37 6.53 -30.14 -1.88
N GLN A 38 6.07 -30.99 -2.81
CA GLN A 38 4.64 -31.36 -2.93
C GLN A 38 4.21 -32.31 -1.82
N THR A 39 5.14 -33.14 -1.33
CA THR A 39 4.85 -34.20 -0.37
C THR A 39 5.40 -33.89 1.02
N ALA A 40 6.50 -33.14 1.12
CA ALA A 40 7.22 -32.94 2.36
C ALA A 40 6.92 -31.61 3.08
N LEU A 41 6.15 -30.69 2.48
CA LEU A 41 5.82 -29.40 3.09
C LEU A 41 4.32 -29.25 3.36
N VAL A 42 3.99 -28.71 4.54
CA VAL A 42 2.65 -28.24 4.88
C VAL A 42 2.56 -26.75 4.59
N LEU A 43 1.64 -26.37 3.70
CA LEU A 43 1.44 -24.97 3.37
C LEU A 43 0.54 -24.27 4.39
N HIS A 44 0.98 -23.08 4.81
CA HIS A 44 0.18 -22.13 5.56
C HIS A 44 0.02 -20.85 4.74
N GLY A 45 -1.23 -20.45 4.47
CA GLY A 45 -1.54 -19.30 3.63
C GLY A 45 -1.48 -19.59 2.12
N LYS A 46 -1.36 -18.53 1.30
CA LYS A 46 -1.31 -18.65 -0.17
C LYS A 46 0.15 -18.78 -0.63
N VAL A 47 0.53 -19.94 -1.17
CA VAL A 47 1.86 -20.21 -1.73
C VAL A 47 1.70 -20.82 -3.11
N ASN A 48 2.37 -20.27 -4.12
CA ASN A 48 2.40 -20.82 -5.47
C ASN A 48 3.72 -21.60 -5.67
N MET A 49 3.61 -22.92 -5.87
CA MET A 49 4.76 -23.83 -5.88
C MET A 49 5.51 -23.89 -7.23
N ASN A 50 4.93 -23.40 -8.34
CA ASN A 50 5.48 -23.56 -9.70
C ASN A 50 5.92 -22.24 -10.35
N ALA A 51 6.12 -21.17 -9.57
CA ALA A 51 6.16 -19.80 -10.08
C ALA A 51 7.54 -19.12 -10.02
N CYS A 52 8.64 -19.84 -9.78
CA CYS A 52 9.97 -19.20 -9.80
C CYS A 52 10.34 -18.63 -11.18
N SER A 53 9.80 -19.22 -12.26
CA SER A 53 9.92 -18.71 -13.63
C SER A 53 9.04 -17.49 -13.90
N ASP A 54 8.05 -17.20 -13.04
CA ASP A 54 7.12 -16.07 -13.16
C ASP A 54 7.55 -14.85 -12.33
N LEU A 55 8.76 -14.87 -11.74
CA LEU A 55 9.35 -13.73 -11.03
C LEU A 55 9.62 -12.51 -11.92
N ASN A 56 9.42 -12.62 -13.23
CA ASN A 56 9.42 -11.47 -14.15
C ASN A 56 8.29 -10.47 -13.84
N LYS A 57 7.26 -10.84 -13.06
CA LYS A 57 6.29 -9.88 -12.50
C LYS A 57 6.79 -9.37 -11.16
N LEU A 58 7.34 -8.16 -11.16
CA LEU A 58 7.66 -7.42 -9.92
C LEU A 58 6.39 -6.91 -9.22
N CYS A 59 5.29 -6.71 -9.96
CA CYS A 59 3.99 -6.33 -9.43
C CYS A 59 3.07 -7.54 -9.22
N TYR A 60 2.79 -7.83 -7.96
CA TYR A 60 1.75 -8.76 -7.50
C TYR A 60 0.53 -8.01 -6.97
N ASP A 61 -0.63 -8.67 -6.92
CA ASP A 61 -1.92 -8.11 -6.44
C ASP A 61 -1.84 -7.49 -5.03
N PHE A 62 -0.89 -7.93 -4.21
CA PHE A 62 -0.70 -7.45 -2.85
C PHE A 62 0.44 -6.44 -2.71
N THR A 63 1.14 -6.07 -3.78
CA THR A 63 2.31 -5.18 -3.72
C THR A 63 1.91 -3.82 -3.17
N CYS A 64 0.82 -3.26 -3.70
CA CYS A 64 0.22 -2.03 -3.23
C CYS A 64 -1.10 -2.35 -2.51
N THR A 65 -1.41 -1.58 -1.48
CA THR A 65 -2.67 -1.67 -0.74
C THR A 65 -3.60 -0.53 -1.15
N HIS A 66 -4.86 -0.57 -0.72
CA HIS A 66 -5.87 0.48 -1.00
C HIS A 66 -5.95 0.89 -2.49
N SER A 67 -5.80 -0.08 -3.39
CA SER A 67 -5.83 0.12 -4.84
C SER A 67 -4.72 1.02 -5.40
N GLY A 68 -3.59 1.14 -4.70
CA GLY A 68 -2.41 1.81 -5.25
C GLY A 68 -1.89 1.15 -6.54
N THR A 69 -1.40 1.97 -7.47
CA THR A 69 -0.93 1.48 -8.77
C THR A 69 0.52 1.02 -8.64
N CYS A 70 0.77 -0.25 -8.93
CA CYS A 70 2.12 -0.79 -8.92
C CYS A 70 2.86 -0.41 -10.22
N ILE A 71 4.02 0.22 -10.06
CA ILE A 71 4.90 0.70 -11.14
C ILE A 71 6.27 0.04 -11.01
N THR A 72 6.89 -0.28 -12.15
CA THR A 72 8.21 -0.91 -12.23
C THR A 72 9.08 -0.15 -13.21
N ASN A 73 10.30 0.19 -12.80
CA ASN A 73 11.31 0.76 -13.68
C ASN A 73 12.43 -0.26 -13.88
N ASP A 74 13.07 -0.28 -15.06
CA ASP A 74 14.05 -1.32 -15.44
C ASP A 74 15.26 -1.47 -14.49
N ASN A 75 15.52 -0.47 -13.64
CA ASN A 75 16.65 -0.43 -12.72
C ASN A 75 16.25 -0.37 -11.23
N ASP A 76 14.97 -0.45 -10.90
CA ASP A 76 14.49 -0.31 -9.51
C ASP A 76 13.43 -1.37 -9.17
N GLY A 77 13.27 -1.66 -7.88
CA GLY A 77 12.21 -2.55 -7.40
C GLY A 77 10.80 -2.01 -7.69
N PRO A 78 9.74 -2.81 -7.49
CA PRO A 78 8.37 -2.34 -7.64
C PRO A 78 8.08 -1.22 -6.65
N LYS A 79 7.38 -0.18 -7.10
CA LYS A 79 6.91 0.95 -6.28
C LYS A 79 5.42 1.12 -6.43
N CYS A 80 4.80 1.79 -5.46
CA CYS A 80 3.38 2.12 -5.49
C CYS A 80 3.18 3.62 -5.72
N ASP A 81 2.36 3.96 -6.71
CA ASP A 81 1.75 5.28 -6.81
C ASP A 81 0.48 5.31 -5.96
N CYS A 82 0.49 6.17 -4.96
CA CYS A 82 -0.58 6.31 -3.98
C CYS A 82 -1.46 7.54 -4.20
N ILE A 83 -1.22 8.34 -5.24
CA ILE A 83 -1.83 9.67 -5.40
C ILE A 83 -3.35 9.64 -5.41
N GLU A 84 -3.96 8.58 -5.98
CA GLU A 84 -5.42 8.43 -6.06
C GLU A 84 -6.03 7.57 -4.95
N THR A 85 -5.25 7.21 -3.93
CA THR A 85 -5.70 6.28 -2.88
C THR A 85 -6.19 6.96 -1.60
N ALA A 86 -5.81 8.22 -1.38
CA ALA A 86 -5.88 8.90 -0.08
C ALA A 86 -5.02 8.27 1.04
N TYR A 87 -4.17 7.30 0.72
CA TYR A 87 -3.18 6.71 1.61
C TYR A 87 -1.76 7.10 1.17
N ILE A 88 -0.80 6.91 2.07
CA ILE A 88 0.62 7.21 1.84
C ILE A 88 1.50 6.02 2.24
N GLY A 89 2.80 6.15 1.97
CA GLY A 89 3.81 5.13 2.27
C GLY A 89 4.19 4.30 1.06
N GLU A 90 5.21 3.46 1.19
CA GLU A 90 5.78 2.69 0.07
C GLU A 90 4.79 1.75 -0.59
N ARG A 91 3.74 1.35 0.15
CA ARG A 91 2.68 0.43 -0.30
C ARG A 91 1.28 1.02 -0.17
N CYS A 92 1.16 2.33 0.02
CA CYS A 92 -0.11 3.02 0.26
C CYS A 92 -0.88 2.48 1.47
N ASP A 93 -0.16 2.06 2.51
CA ASP A 93 -0.69 1.32 3.66
C ASP A 93 -0.86 2.18 4.92
N ARG A 94 -0.40 3.44 4.89
CA ARG A 94 -0.49 4.36 6.01
C ARG A 94 -1.51 5.45 5.75
N ILE A 95 -2.28 5.77 6.80
CA ILE A 95 -3.17 6.92 6.80
C ILE A 95 -2.29 8.18 6.97
N PRO A 96 -2.43 9.20 6.11
CA PRO A 96 -1.68 10.46 6.24
C PRO A 96 -2.16 11.28 7.44
N ASP A 97 -1.34 12.25 7.86
CA ASP A 97 -1.78 13.29 8.79
C ASP A 97 -2.94 14.10 8.18
N GLY A 98 -3.88 14.53 9.02
CA GLY A 98 -5.10 15.21 8.57
C GLY A 98 -5.58 16.29 9.53
N PHE A 99 -6.65 16.96 9.14
CA PHE A 99 -7.28 18.03 9.90
C PHE A 99 -8.53 17.52 10.63
N HIS A 100 -8.68 17.90 11.89
CA HIS A 100 -9.85 17.54 12.68
C HIS A 100 -10.76 18.76 12.90
N PHE A 101 -11.91 18.76 12.23
CA PHE A 101 -12.92 19.82 12.31
C PHE A 101 -13.93 19.56 13.43
N GLY A 102 -14.57 20.60 13.97
CA GLY A 102 -15.66 20.46 14.95
C GLY A 102 -15.22 20.28 16.41
N LYS A 103 -13.92 20.41 16.72
CA LYS A 103 -13.45 20.38 18.12
C LYS A 103 -14.12 21.53 18.91
N HIS A 104 -14.75 21.21 20.04
CA HIS A 104 -15.51 22.16 20.88
C HIS A 104 -16.67 22.88 20.15
N ASN A 105 -17.34 22.23 19.20
CA ASN A 105 -18.44 22.81 18.41
C ASN A 105 -18.03 24.03 17.55
N ALA A 106 -16.73 24.23 17.31
CA ALA A 106 -16.26 25.29 16.42
C ALA A 106 -16.44 24.89 14.96
N ILE A 107 -17.03 25.78 14.17
CA ILE A 107 -17.05 25.69 12.71
C ILE A 107 -15.70 26.19 12.20
N GLY A 108 -15.08 25.45 11.28
CA GLY A 108 -13.81 25.81 10.67
C GLY A 108 -13.79 25.46 9.19
N ALA A 109 -13.01 26.21 8.44
CA ALA A 109 -12.74 25.98 7.02
C ALA A 109 -11.24 26.17 6.76
N LEU A 110 -10.73 25.48 5.75
CA LEU A 110 -9.39 25.72 5.21
C LEU A 110 -9.56 26.32 3.83
N GLU A 111 -8.88 27.43 3.61
CA GLU A 111 -8.91 28.16 2.33
C GLU A 111 -7.51 28.16 1.73
N TYR A 112 -7.43 27.80 0.45
CA TYR A 112 -6.20 27.83 -0.32
C TYR A 112 -6.41 28.70 -1.56
N ALA A 113 -5.78 29.86 -1.59
CA ALA A 113 -5.77 30.74 -2.75
C ALA A 113 -4.70 30.28 -3.74
N MET A 114 -5.10 29.87 -4.94
CA MET A 114 -4.15 29.51 -6.00
C MET A 114 -3.41 30.76 -6.47
N THR A 115 -2.07 30.73 -6.46
CA THR A 115 -1.25 31.87 -6.89
C THR A 115 -1.38 32.19 -8.38
N GLN A 116 -1.83 31.23 -9.18
CA GLN A 116 -2.09 31.39 -10.61
C GLN A 116 -3.35 30.61 -10.98
N ALA A 117 -4.29 31.28 -11.64
CA ALA A 117 -5.47 30.63 -12.19
C ALA A 117 -5.06 29.58 -13.22
N ARG A 118 -5.63 28.38 -13.11
CA ARG A 118 -5.43 27.28 -14.04
C ARG A 118 -6.75 26.91 -14.67
N GLN A 119 -6.74 26.73 -15.99
CA GLN A 119 -7.86 26.17 -16.73
C GLN A 119 -7.52 24.72 -17.06
N THR A 120 -8.35 23.82 -16.56
CA THR A 120 -8.19 22.38 -16.71
C THR A 120 -9.46 21.81 -17.35
N GLU A 121 -9.30 20.84 -18.24
CA GLU A 121 -10.44 20.09 -18.78
C GLU A 121 -10.82 18.91 -17.87
N HIS A 122 -9.86 18.43 -17.09
CA HIS A 122 -10.00 17.28 -16.21
C HIS A 122 -9.30 17.57 -14.88
N ASP A 123 -10.06 17.46 -13.78
CA ASP A 123 -9.55 17.61 -12.42
C ASP A 123 -9.74 16.32 -11.64
N THR A 124 -8.69 15.91 -10.92
CA THR A 124 -8.76 14.81 -9.96
C THR A 124 -8.59 15.38 -8.54
N ILE A 125 -9.55 15.10 -7.67
CA ILE A 125 -9.53 15.52 -6.26
C ILE A 125 -9.69 14.29 -5.38
N VAL A 126 -8.71 14.03 -4.52
CA VAL A 126 -8.67 12.85 -3.66
C VAL A 126 -8.42 13.24 -2.21
N PHE A 127 -9.30 12.79 -1.32
CA PHE A 127 -9.14 12.95 0.13
C PHE A 127 -9.83 11.80 0.87
N GLY A 128 -9.31 11.46 2.05
CA GLY A 128 -9.94 10.52 2.97
C GLY A 128 -10.95 11.23 3.87
N LEU A 129 -12.11 10.60 4.11
CA LEU A 129 -13.14 11.14 4.99
C LEU A 129 -13.51 10.11 6.07
N GLN A 130 -13.53 10.55 7.31
CA GLN A 130 -14.13 9.82 8.42
C GLN A 130 -15.01 10.77 9.22
N THR A 131 -16.30 10.48 9.32
CA THR A 131 -17.28 11.34 10.00
C THR A 131 -18.47 10.54 10.54
N TYR A 132 -19.11 11.08 11.58
CA TYR A 132 -20.42 10.62 12.06
C TYR A 132 -21.57 11.50 11.54
N SER A 133 -21.27 12.66 10.95
CA SER A 133 -22.27 13.59 10.45
C SER A 133 -22.96 13.02 9.21
N THR A 134 -24.27 13.22 9.12
CA THR A 134 -25.08 12.76 7.99
C THR A 134 -25.15 13.77 6.84
N SER A 135 -24.70 15.01 7.07
CA SER A 135 -24.65 16.08 6.07
C SER A 135 -23.54 17.07 6.38
N ALA A 136 -22.76 17.44 5.35
CA ALA A 136 -21.70 18.45 5.42
C ALA A 136 -21.26 18.89 4.01
N GLN A 137 -20.76 20.13 3.87
CA GLN A 137 -19.96 20.54 2.72
C GLN A 137 -18.49 20.21 3.00
N LEU A 138 -17.86 19.42 2.11
CA LEU A 138 -16.50 18.92 2.31
C LEU A 138 -15.45 19.73 1.53
N PHE A 139 -15.80 20.12 0.31
CA PHE A 139 -14.93 20.83 -0.61
C PHE A 139 -15.75 21.78 -1.47
N ARG A 140 -15.14 22.91 -1.83
CA ARG A 140 -15.67 23.89 -2.78
C ARG A 140 -14.51 24.43 -3.58
N LEU A 141 -14.64 24.43 -4.90
CA LEU A 141 -13.76 25.16 -5.81
C LEU A 141 -14.51 26.39 -6.29
N GLU A 142 -13.84 27.54 -6.24
CA GLU A 142 -14.38 28.80 -6.76
C GLU A 142 -13.46 29.32 -7.86
N SER A 143 -14.07 29.95 -8.87
CA SER A 143 -13.37 30.61 -9.97
C SER A 143 -13.55 32.12 -9.81
N ASP A 144 -12.45 32.85 -9.95
CA ASP A 144 -12.44 34.31 -10.06
C ASP A 144 -12.50 34.78 -11.54
N LEU A 145 -12.62 33.84 -12.48
CA LEU A 145 -12.88 34.15 -13.88
C LEU A 145 -14.39 34.37 -14.05
N ASP A 146 -14.76 35.63 -14.33
CA ASP A 146 -16.12 36.07 -14.72
C ASP A 146 -16.57 35.49 -16.07
#